data_AF-X1TKF1-F1
#
_entry.id   AF-X1TKF1-F1
#
_cell.length_a   1.000
_cell.length_b   1.000
_cell.length_c   1.000
_cell.angle_alpha   90.00
_cell.angle_beta   90.00
_cell.angle_gamma   90.00
#
_symmetry.space_group_name_H-M   'P 1'
#
loop_
_entity.id
_entity.type
_entity.pdbx_description
1 polymer ?
#
loop_
_entity_poly.entity_id
_entity_poly.type
_entity_poly.pdbx_seq_one_letter_code
_entity_poly.pdbx_strand_id
1 'polypeptide(L)'
;MSTELIRKVKGGFSSPIEREVLLLEQVVDPKGKRKLVSFADPEARFGRKSKDKRFAGYKAHIVEDESQIITSCETLPGDENEGGAAHFEALLQKEDRKELKGQAVVGDALYDSWSNRVNIEKRGMKHHIPEKRKKKKVNEFIYNESEDQLICPEGYSSIGKTPYENGYLYCFSPTFCRDCERKKKCR
;
A
#
# COMPACT_ATOMS: atom_id res chain seq x y z
N MET A 1 -16.22 32.43 -4.35
CA MET A 1 -17.31 32.39 -3.35
C MET A 1 -16.89 31.66 -2.07
N SER A 2 -16.43 30.40 -2.13
CA SER A 2 -16.11 29.63 -0.91
C SER A 2 -14.91 30.16 -0.09
N THR A 3 -13.84 30.64 -0.74
CA THR A 3 -12.69 31.28 -0.07
C THR A 3 -13.05 32.57 0.66
N GLU A 4 -13.96 33.36 0.09
CA GLU A 4 -14.42 34.62 0.68
C GLU A 4 -15.30 34.38 1.91
N LEU A 5 -16.15 33.35 1.85
CA LEU A 5 -16.94 32.90 3.00
C LEU A 5 -16.01 32.48 4.15
N ILE A 6 -15.06 31.58 3.91
CA ILE A 6 -14.08 31.11 4.89
C ILE A 6 -13.39 32.30 5.59
N ARG A 7 -12.91 33.29 4.82
CA ARG A 7 -12.26 34.49 5.38
C ARG A 7 -13.16 35.30 6.31
N LYS A 8 -14.47 35.36 6.02
CA LYS A 8 -15.45 36.11 6.83
C LYS A 8 -15.84 35.39 8.12
N VAL A 9 -15.75 34.06 8.15
CA VAL A 9 -16.23 33.26 9.29
C VAL A 9 -15.13 32.69 10.18
N LYS A 10 -13.87 32.74 9.76
CA LYS A 10 -12.74 32.22 10.54
C LYS A 10 -12.53 33.02 11.84
N GLY A 11 -12.47 32.33 12.98
CA GLY A 11 -12.16 32.91 14.29
C GLY A 11 -13.25 33.80 14.90
N GLY A 12 -14.44 33.85 14.31
CA GLY A 12 -15.55 34.69 14.76
C GLY A 12 -16.72 33.94 15.40
N PHE A 13 -16.64 32.62 15.54
CA PHE A 13 -17.78 31.76 15.89
C PHE A 13 -17.39 30.66 16.89
N SER A 14 -18.40 30.01 17.46
CA SER A 14 -18.24 28.88 18.39
C SER A 14 -17.44 27.72 17.79
N SER A 15 -16.82 26.90 18.65
CA SER A 15 -15.97 25.76 18.24
C SER A 15 -16.57 24.79 17.20
N PRO A 16 -17.89 24.48 17.17
CA PRO A 16 -18.44 23.61 16.12
C PRO A 16 -18.37 24.25 14.73
N ILE A 17 -18.58 25.57 14.64
CA ILE A 17 -18.53 26.31 13.37
C ILE A 17 -17.08 26.40 12.89
N GLU A 18 -16.13 26.61 13.80
CA GLU A 18 -14.70 26.62 13.43
C GLU A 18 -14.26 25.29 12.83
N ARG A 19 -14.76 24.15 13.34
CA ARG A 19 -14.48 22.83 12.77
C ARG A 19 -14.96 22.71 11.33
N GLU A 20 -16.20 23.12 11.05
CA GLU A 20 -16.76 23.10 9.69
C GLU A 20 -15.99 24.02 8.73
N VAL A 21 -15.55 25.19 9.21
CA VAL A 21 -14.73 26.13 8.44
C VAL A 21 -13.37 25.51 8.08
N LEU A 22 -12.74 24.78 9.00
CA LEU A 22 -11.49 24.06 8.74
C LEU A 22 -11.69 22.94 7.68
N LEU A 23 -12.80 22.22 7.73
CA LEU A 23 -13.12 21.21 6.69
C LEU A 23 -13.36 21.86 5.33
N LEU A 24 -14.07 22.99 5.29
CA LEU A 24 -14.26 23.77 4.06
C LEU A 24 -12.92 24.27 3.50
N GLU A 25 -12.01 24.72 4.36
CA GLU A 25 -10.64 25.08 3.97
C GLU A 25 -9.93 23.90 3.29
N GLN A 26 -10.01 22.69 3.85
CA GLN A 26 -9.39 21.49 3.24
C GLN A 26 -9.98 21.13 1.87
N VAL A 27 -11.26 21.44 1.63
CA VAL A 27 -11.90 21.20 0.32
C VAL A 27 -11.46 22.24 -0.71
N VAL A 28 -11.36 23.51 -0.30
CA VAL A 28 -11.06 24.63 -1.19
C VAL A 28 -9.56 24.78 -1.48
N ASP A 29 -8.71 24.53 -0.49
CA ASP A 29 -7.25 24.56 -0.58
C ASP A 29 -6.66 23.29 0.07
N PRO A 30 -6.72 22.14 -0.61
CA PRO A 30 -6.24 20.88 -0.06
C PRO A 30 -4.71 20.90 0.10
N LYS A 31 -4.25 21.14 1.34
CA LYS A 31 -2.85 20.98 1.74
C LYS A 31 -2.50 19.50 1.88
N GLY A 32 -2.36 18.80 0.76
CA GLY A 32 -2.00 17.38 0.71
C GLY A 32 -2.71 16.61 -0.40
N LYS A 33 -2.46 15.30 -0.45
CA LYS A 33 -3.02 14.42 -1.50
C LYS A 33 -4.41 13.86 -1.18
N ARG A 34 -4.89 14.01 0.06
CA ARG A 34 -6.14 13.39 0.53
C ARG A 34 -7.30 14.38 0.37
N LYS A 35 -8.33 13.96 -0.37
CA LYS A 35 -9.56 14.74 -0.59
C LYS A 35 -10.60 14.35 0.45
N LEU A 36 -11.27 15.36 1.02
CA LEU A 36 -12.44 15.14 1.87
C LEU A 36 -13.55 14.45 1.07
N VAL A 37 -14.19 13.46 1.68
CA VAL A 37 -15.28 12.69 1.05
C VAL A 37 -16.62 12.99 1.69
N SER A 38 -16.63 13.31 2.99
CA SER A 38 -17.82 13.67 3.75
C SER A 38 -17.45 14.74 4.77
N PHE A 39 -18.31 15.74 4.94
CA PHE A 39 -18.20 16.69 6.05
C PHE A 39 -18.63 16.06 7.37
N ALA A 40 -19.61 15.14 7.33
CA ALA A 40 -20.06 14.40 8.50
C ALA A 40 -19.05 13.35 8.98
N ASP A 41 -18.21 12.84 8.07
CA ASP A 41 -17.12 11.92 8.38
C ASP A 41 -15.82 12.35 7.65
N PRO A 42 -15.04 13.24 8.28
CA PRO A 42 -13.81 13.75 7.70
C PRO A 42 -12.68 12.73 7.57
N GLU A 43 -12.78 11.56 8.20
CA GLU A 43 -11.75 10.51 8.17
C GLU A 43 -12.00 9.50 7.04
N ALA A 44 -13.23 9.41 6.53
CA ALA A 44 -13.58 8.57 5.39
C ALA A 44 -12.81 8.95 4.12
N ARG A 45 -12.37 7.94 3.35
CA ARG A 45 -11.61 8.15 2.11
C ARG A 45 -12.21 7.38 0.95
N PHE A 46 -11.90 7.82 -0.27
CA PHE A 46 -12.30 7.09 -1.47
C PHE A 46 -11.38 5.89 -1.66
N GLY A 47 -11.96 4.70 -1.70
CA GLY A 47 -11.26 3.47 -2.05
C GLY A 47 -11.73 2.85 -3.36
N ARG A 48 -11.07 1.76 -3.75
CA ARG A 48 -11.43 0.95 -4.93
C ARG A 48 -11.55 -0.51 -4.54
N LYS A 49 -12.66 -1.15 -4.94
CA LYS A 49 -12.84 -2.61 -4.90
C LYS A 49 -12.40 -3.26 -6.23
N SER A 50 -12.45 -2.50 -7.33
CA SER A 50 -11.95 -2.91 -8.64
C SER A 50 -11.61 -1.69 -9.49
N LYS A 51 -11.19 -1.91 -10.74
CA LYS A 51 -10.93 -0.84 -11.72
C LYS A 51 -12.15 0.06 -11.92
N ASP A 52 -13.35 -0.51 -11.87
CA ASP A 52 -14.60 0.19 -12.18
C ASP A 52 -15.46 0.46 -10.93
N LYS A 53 -15.15 -0.18 -9.80
CA LYS A 53 -15.92 -0.03 -8.55
C LYS A 53 -15.15 0.78 -7.50
N ARG A 54 -15.59 2.02 -7.28
CA ARG A 54 -15.15 2.90 -6.19
C ARG A 54 -16.10 2.84 -5.00
N PHE A 55 -15.61 3.16 -3.82
CA PHE A 55 -16.42 3.36 -2.62
C PHE A 55 -15.92 4.57 -1.81
N ALA A 56 -16.77 5.09 -0.94
CA ALA A 56 -16.44 6.13 0.03
C ALA A 56 -16.58 5.52 1.43
N GLY A 57 -15.53 5.55 2.25
CA GLY A 57 -15.56 5.02 3.60
C GLY A 57 -14.24 4.38 4.01
N TYR A 58 -14.34 3.20 4.62
CA TYR A 58 -13.24 2.47 5.24
C TYR A 58 -13.13 1.04 4.70
N LYS A 59 -12.01 0.41 5.01
CA LYS A 59 -11.75 -1.02 4.84
C LYS A 59 -11.65 -1.65 6.23
N ALA A 60 -12.21 -2.84 6.36
CA ALA A 60 -11.93 -3.71 7.50
C ALA A 60 -10.75 -4.61 7.13
N HIS A 61 -9.73 -4.64 7.98
CA HIS A 61 -8.56 -5.50 7.88
C HIS A 61 -8.63 -6.51 9.02
N ILE A 62 -8.88 -7.77 8.68
CA ILE A 62 -9.40 -8.77 9.63
C ILE A 62 -8.46 -9.98 9.66
N VAL A 63 -8.27 -10.55 10.85
CA VAL A 63 -7.74 -11.91 11.05
C VAL A 63 -8.84 -12.77 11.62
N GLU A 64 -8.96 -13.97 11.08
CA GLU A 64 -9.86 -15.02 11.55
C GLU A 64 -9.05 -16.28 11.84
N ASP A 65 -9.53 -17.10 12.76
CA ASP A 65 -9.01 -18.46 12.94
C ASP A 65 -9.68 -19.45 11.95
N GLU A 66 -9.30 -20.73 12.04
CA GLU A 66 -9.86 -21.78 11.16
C GLU A 66 -11.37 -22.01 11.35
N SER A 67 -11.94 -21.55 12.45
CA SER A 67 -13.37 -21.60 12.75
C SER A 67 -14.14 -20.38 12.23
N GLN A 68 -13.47 -19.46 11.53
CA GLN A 68 -13.99 -18.18 11.02
C GLN A 68 -14.38 -17.21 12.14
N ILE A 69 -13.85 -17.40 13.35
CA ILE A 69 -14.00 -16.42 14.41
C ILE A 69 -13.00 -15.30 14.16
N ILE A 70 -13.50 -14.07 14.07
CA ILE A 70 -12.66 -12.87 13.99
C ILE A 70 -11.87 -12.74 15.28
N THR A 71 -10.57 -12.93 15.20
CA THR A 71 -9.67 -12.77 16.34
C THR A 71 -9.25 -11.31 16.43
N SER A 72 -8.81 -10.68 15.33
CA SER A 72 -8.40 -9.28 15.27
C SER A 72 -9.07 -8.52 14.14
N CYS A 73 -9.24 -7.21 14.34
CA CYS A 73 -9.59 -6.30 13.27
C CYS A 73 -8.91 -4.93 13.39
N GLU A 74 -8.77 -4.27 12.25
CA GLU A 74 -8.39 -2.87 12.09
C GLU A 74 -9.32 -2.20 11.08
N THR A 75 -9.59 -0.92 11.32
CA THR A 75 -10.33 -0.08 10.37
C THR A 75 -9.34 0.86 9.71
N LEU A 76 -9.25 0.77 8.38
CA LEU A 76 -8.34 1.59 7.58
C LEU A 76 -9.16 2.54 6.69
N PRO A 77 -8.73 3.80 6.51
CA PRO A 77 -9.32 4.66 5.49
C PRO A 77 -9.30 4.02 4.10
N GLY A 78 -10.32 4.29 3.28
CA GLY A 78 -10.51 3.62 1.99
C GLY A 78 -9.36 3.70 0.99
N ASP A 79 -8.46 4.69 1.12
CA ASP A 79 -7.28 4.89 0.26
C ASP A 79 -6.00 4.21 0.78
N GLU A 80 -6.03 3.60 1.97
CA GLU A 80 -4.91 2.83 2.51
C GLU A 80 -4.74 1.47 1.82
N ASN A 81 -3.51 0.95 1.81
CA ASN A 81 -3.21 -0.41 1.34
C ASN A 81 -3.02 -1.35 2.53
N GLU A 82 -4.03 -2.15 2.85
CA GLU A 82 -4.07 -3.13 3.92
C GLU A 82 -2.93 -4.17 3.85
N GLY A 83 -2.46 -4.50 2.64
CA GLY A 83 -1.31 -5.40 2.43
C GLY A 83 0.05 -4.74 2.66
N GLY A 84 0.08 -3.44 2.95
CA GLY A 84 1.31 -2.71 3.26
C GLY A 84 1.96 -3.20 4.56
N ALA A 85 3.30 -3.18 4.61
CA ALA A 85 4.07 -3.77 5.71
C ALA A 85 3.66 -3.26 7.10
N ALA A 86 3.37 -1.96 7.23
CA ALA A 86 2.98 -1.35 8.50
C ALA A 86 1.62 -1.86 9.00
N HIS A 87 0.61 -1.88 8.14
CA HIS A 87 -0.75 -2.33 8.49
C HIS A 87 -0.80 -3.84 8.73
N PHE A 88 -0.04 -4.62 7.97
CA PHE A 88 0.07 -6.06 8.16
C PHE A 88 0.76 -6.43 9.48
N GLU A 89 1.90 -5.78 9.79
CA GLU A 89 2.59 -5.96 11.06
C GLU A 89 1.73 -5.54 12.25
N ALA A 90 1.07 -4.38 12.18
CA ALA A 90 0.19 -3.91 13.24
C ALA A 90 -0.92 -4.91 13.58
N LEU A 91 -1.53 -5.51 12.54
CA LEU A 91 -2.55 -6.52 12.72
C LEU A 91 -2.01 -7.81 13.34
N LEU A 92 -0.85 -8.32 12.90
CA LEU A 92 -0.24 -9.51 13.51
C LEU A 92 0.26 -9.27 14.94
N GLN A 93 0.72 -8.06 15.27
CA GLN A 93 1.06 -7.70 16.65
C GLN A 93 -0.13 -7.78 17.60
N LYS A 94 -1.37 -7.63 17.10
CA LYS A 94 -2.57 -7.88 17.91
C LYS A 94 -2.77 -9.35 18.17
N GLU A 95 -2.44 -10.22 17.21
CA GLU A 95 -2.47 -11.67 17.39
C GLU A 95 -1.42 -12.14 18.39
N ASP A 96 -0.19 -11.60 18.32
CA ASP A 96 0.92 -11.98 19.22
C ASP A 96 0.62 -11.74 20.70
N ARG A 97 -0.30 -10.80 20.99
CA ARG A 97 -0.72 -10.46 22.37
C ARG A 97 -1.76 -11.43 22.93
N LYS A 98 -2.21 -12.41 22.14
CA LYS A 98 -3.22 -13.38 22.53
C LYS A 98 -2.57 -14.71 22.81
N GLU A 99 -3.25 -15.53 23.59
CA GLU A 99 -2.84 -16.90 23.88
C GLU A 99 -3.23 -17.89 22.76
N LEU A 100 -3.36 -17.38 21.52
CA LEU A 100 -3.68 -18.17 20.34
C LEU A 100 -2.40 -18.64 19.66
N LYS A 101 -2.30 -19.93 19.34
CA LYS A 101 -1.14 -20.51 18.66
C LYS A 101 -1.42 -20.66 17.17
N GLY A 102 -1.02 -19.67 16.39
CA GLY A 102 -1.02 -19.76 14.93
C GLY A 102 0.15 -20.61 14.40
N GLN A 103 -0.11 -21.52 13.46
CA GLN A 103 0.93 -22.26 12.75
C GLN A 103 1.26 -21.66 11.38
N ALA A 104 0.31 -20.95 10.80
CA ALA A 104 0.44 -20.36 9.48
C ALA A 104 -0.48 -19.15 9.33
N VAL A 105 -0.10 -18.25 8.43
CA VAL A 105 -0.95 -17.16 7.96
C VAL A 105 -1.37 -17.45 6.53
N VAL A 106 -2.69 -17.51 6.31
CA VAL A 106 -3.30 -17.68 4.99
C VAL A 106 -3.85 -16.32 4.57
N GLY A 107 -3.53 -15.87 3.37
CA GLY A 107 -3.97 -14.57 2.87
C GLY A 107 -4.03 -14.52 1.36
N ASP A 108 -4.68 -13.51 0.81
CA ASP A 108 -4.76 -13.32 -0.63
C ASP A 108 -3.47 -12.72 -1.22
N ALA A 109 -3.44 -12.56 -2.54
CA ALA A 109 -2.27 -12.08 -3.26
C ALA A 109 -1.92 -10.61 -2.98
N LEU A 110 -2.78 -9.81 -2.35
CA LEU A 110 -2.47 -8.44 -1.96
C LEU A 110 -1.31 -8.41 -0.96
N TYR A 111 -1.24 -9.42 -0.10
CA TYR A 111 -0.23 -9.56 0.96
C TYR A 111 1.11 -10.14 0.48
N ASP A 112 1.27 -10.42 -0.82
CA ASP A 112 2.52 -10.94 -1.43
C ASP A 112 3.62 -9.87 -1.50
N SER A 113 4.17 -9.53 -0.34
CA SER A 113 5.37 -8.71 -0.19
C SER A 113 6.46 -9.49 0.54
N TRP A 114 7.72 -9.19 0.22
CA TRP A 114 8.86 -9.79 0.93
C TRP A 114 8.81 -9.48 2.42
N SER A 115 8.49 -8.23 2.79
CA SER A 115 8.37 -7.81 4.19
C SER A 115 7.31 -8.60 4.95
N ASN A 116 6.15 -8.90 4.34
CA ASN A 116 5.09 -9.66 5.01
C ASN A 116 5.50 -11.13 5.19
N ARG A 117 6.18 -11.73 4.22
CA ARG A 117 6.67 -13.11 4.33
C ARG A 117 7.71 -13.25 5.44
N VAL A 118 8.71 -12.37 5.47
CA VAL A 118 9.73 -12.33 6.53
C VAL A 118 9.10 -12.07 7.90
N ASN A 119 8.10 -11.19 7.96
CA ASN A 119 7.34 -10.91 9.17
C ASN A 119 6.67 -12.19 9.74
N ILE A 120 6.00 -12.97 8.89
CA ILE A 120 5.37 -14.25 9.28
C ILE A 120 6.43 -15.27 9.73
N GLU A 121 7.53 -15.39 8.98
CA GLU A 121 8.63 -16.32 9.29
C GLU A 121 9.31 -16.00 10.62
N LYS A 122 9.49 -14.71 10.95
CA LYS A 122 10.04 -14.28 12.25
C LYS A 122 9.19 -14.70 13.45
N ARG A 123 7.89 -14.94 13.23
CA ARG A 123 6.96 -15.49 14.22
C ARG A 123 6.95 -17.02 14.24
N GLY A 124 7.82 -17.67 13.47
CA GLY A 124 7.89 -19.13 13.37
C GLY A 124 6.71 -19.75 12.61
N MET A 125 5.94 -18.95 11.86
CA MET A 125 4.76 -19.40 11.13
C MET A 125 5.06 -19.61 9.65
N LYS A 126 4.25 -20.46 8.99
CA LYS A 126 4.27 -20.61 7.53
C LYS A 126 3.44 -19.51 6.85
N HIS A 127 3.85 -19.04 5.68
CA HIS A 127 3.04 -18.16 4.84
C HIS A 127 2.37 -18.95 3.71
N HIS A 128 1.04 -18.89 3.64
CA HIS A 128 0.24 -19.42 2.54
C HIS A 128 -0.40 -18.26 1.78
N ILE A 129 0.46 -17.51 1.08
CA ILE A 129 0.09 -16.32 0.31
C ILE A 129 0.42 -16.59 -1.17
N PRO A 130 -0.55 -16.53 -2.10
CA PRO A 130 -0.29 -16.73 -3.52
C PRO A 130 0.52 -15.57 -4.10
N GLU A 131 1.35 -15.86 -5.11
CA GLU A 131 2.10 -14.80 -5.78
C GLU A 131 1.17 -13.84 -6.54
N LYS A 132 1.35 -12.53 -6.30
CA LYS A 132 0.59 -11.48 -7.00
C LYS A 132 0.87 -11.43 -8.49
N ARG A 133 2.07 -11.82 -8.90
CA ARG A 133 2.51 -11.85 -10.30
C ARG A 133 3.08 -13.21 -10.63
N LYS A 134 2.37 -13.99 -11.45
CA LYS A 134 2.71 -15.38 -11.83
C LYS A 134 3.96 -15.54 -12.72
N LYS A 135 4.65 -14.45 -13.07
CA LYS A 135 5.79 -14.43 -14.02
C LYS A 135 6.91 -13.51 -13.53
N LYS A 136 7.32 -13.65 -12.27
CA LYS A 136 8.50 -12.96 -11.77
C LYS A 136 9.72 -13.52 -12.50
N LYS A 137 10.38 -12.69 -13.31
CA LYS A 137 11.59 -13.04 -14.06
C LYS A 137 12.87 -12.71 -13.29
N VAL A 138 12.76 -12.45 -11.98
CA VAL A 138 13.88 -11.99 -11.16
C VAL A 138 15.08 -12.95 -11.22
N ASN A 139 14.82 -14.27 -11.31
CA ASN A 139 15.86 -15.29 -11.42
C ASN A 139 16.57 -15.30 -12.78
N GLU A 140 16.05 -14.59 -13.80
CA GLU A 140 16.74 -14.43 -15.08
C GLU A 140 17.78 -13.29 -15.02
N PHE A 141 17.73 -12.42 -14.01
CA PHE A 141 18.65 -11.29 -13.85
C PHE A 141 19.76 -11.61 -12.85
N ILE A 142 20.93 -11.03 -13.08
CA ILE A 142 22.08 -11.14 -12.17
C ILE A 142 22.24 -9.81 -11.46
N TYR A 143 22.31 -9.81 -10.14
CA TYR A 143 22.67 -8.61 -9.38
C TYR A 143 24.19 -8.58 -9.22
N ASN A 144 24.81 -7.52 -9.75
CA ASN A 144 26.22 -7.22 -9.53
C ASN A 144 26.32 -6.28 -8.32
N GLU A 145 26.85 -6.80 -7.21
CA GLU A 145 26.98 -6.07 -5.95
C GLU A 145 28.07 -4.99 -5.99
N SER A 146 29.18 -5.20 -6.72
CA SER A 146 30.29 -4.23 -6.74
C SER A 146 29.92 -2.93 -7.44
N GLU A 147 29.13 -3.04 -8.50
CA GLU A 147 28.66 -1.91 -9.30
C GLU A 147 27.24 -1.48 -8.93
N ASP A 148 26.57 -2.21 -8.02
CA ASP A 148 25.18 -1.95 -7.62
C ASP A 148 24.25 -1.85 -8.84
N GLN A 149 24.33 -2.88 -9.70
CA GLN A 149 23.64 -2.95 -10.99
C GLN A 149 22.89 -4.26 -11.15
N LEU A 150 21.76 -4.20 -11.85
CA LEU A 150 21.05 -5.39 -12.31
C LEU A 150 21.41 -5.65 -13.78
N ILE A 151 21.86 -6.87 -14.08
CA ILE A 151 22.23 -7.31 -15.43
C ILE A 151 21.12 -8.20 -15.97
N CYS A 152 20.62 -7.87 -17.16
CA CYS A 152 19.56 -8.62 -17.80
C CYS A 152 20.08 -9.88 -18.50
N PRO A 153 19.19 -10.80 -18.92
CA PRO A 153 19.60 -12.03 -19.61
C PRO A 153 20.37 -11.85 -20.92
N GLU A 154 20.25 -10.68 -21.54
CA GLU A 154 20.98 -10.31 -22.76
C GLU A 154 22.32 -9.60 -22.46
N GLY A 155 22.69 -9.49 -21.18
CA GLY A 155 23.97 -8.93 -20.73
C GLY A 155 24.01 -7.42 -20.53
N TYR A 156 22.92 -6.69 -20.81
CA TYR A 156 22.87 -5.25 -20.54
C TYR A 156 22.70 -4.97 -19.05
N SER A 157 23.48 -4.03 -18.51
CA SER A 157 23.31 -3.50 -17.15
C SER A 157 22.25 -2.42 -17.06
N SER A 158 21.66 -2.27 -15.88
CA SER A 158 20.85 -1.10 -15.52
C SER A 158 21.68 0.18 -15.59
N ILE A 159 21.10 1.25 -16.13
CA ILE A 159 21.73 2.59 -16.25
C ILE A 159 21.51 3.47 -15.03
N GLY A 160 20.78 2.99 -14.04
CA GLY A 160 20.51 3.69 -12.80
C GLY A 160 19.43 2.99 -12.00
N LYS A 161 19.09 3.57 -10.85
CA LYS A 161 18.00 3.07 -10.01
C LYS A 161 17.26 4.21 -9.32
N THR A 162 16.01 3.96 -8.98
CA THR A 162 15.17 4.91 -8.24
C THR A 162 14.64 4.26 -6.97
N PRO A 163 14.61 4.97 -5.84
CA PRO A 163 13.98 4.44 -4.63
C PRO A 163 12.52 4.06 -4.91
N TYR A 164 12.14 2.86 -4.48
CA TYR A 164 10.77 2.37 -4.62
C TYR A 164 10.42 1.47 -3.44
N GLU A 165 9.41 1.90 -2.67
CA GLU A 165 9.01 1.25 -1.42
C GLU A 165 10.23 0.99 -0.52
N ASN A 166 10.52 -0.26 -0.18
CA ASN A 166 11.64 -0.67 0.68
C ASN A 166 12.89 -1.09 -0.11
N GLY A 167 13.03 -0.63 -1.35
CA GLY A 167 14.16 -1.00 -2.22
C GLY A 167 14.35 -0.04 -3.38
N TYR A 168 14.81 -0.59 -4.51
CA TYR A 168 15.10 0.19 -5.70
C TYR A 168 14.50 -0.44 -6.95
N LEU A 169 13.97 0.39 -7.84
CA LEU A 169 13.69 0.01 -9.23
C LEU A 169 14.94 0.29 -10.06
N TYR A 170 15.56 -0.76 -10.57
CA TYR A 170 16.65 -0.68 -11.54
C TYR A 170 16.10 -0.34 -12.92
N CYS A 171 16.62 0.72 -13.51
CA CYS A 171 16.20 1.25 -14.80
C CYS A 171 17.16 0.80 -15.89
N PHE A 172 16.63 0.25 -16.99
CA PHE A 172 17.40 -0.11 -18.17
C PHE A 172 17.23 0.94 -19.27
N SER A 173 18.25 1.12 -20.11
CA SER A 173 18.22 2.07 -21.23
C SER A 173 17.06 1.76 -22.18
N PRO A 174 16.12 2.71 -22.40
CA PRO A 174 15.05 2.53 -23.37
C PRO A 174 15.56 2.28 -24.78
N THR A 175 16.74 2.82 -25.13
CA THR A 175 17.38 2.63 -26.44
C THR A 175 17.77 1.17 -26.63
N PHE A 176 18.53 0.59 -25.70
CA PHE A 176 18.92 -0.84 -25.77
C PHE A 176 17.71 -1.76 -25.69
N CYS A 177 16.75 -1.47 -24.82
CA CYS A 177 15.54 -2.29 -24.70
C CYS A 177 14.61 -2.19 -25.91
N ARG A 178 14.67 -1.11 -26.70
CA ARG A 178 13.77 -0.91 -27.85
C ARG A 178 14.09 -1.86 -28.99
N ASP A 179 15.38 -2.10 -29.23
CA ASP A 179 15.89 -2.87 -30.37
C ASP A 179 16.30 -4.30 -29.98
N CYS A 180 16.21 -4.64 -28.69
CA CYS A 180 16.47 -5.96 -28.16
C CYS A 180 15.49 -7.03 -28.70
N GLU A 181 16.02 -8.15 -29.20
CA GLU A 181 15.24 -9.28 -29.72
C GLU A 181 14.33 -9.91 -28.65
N ARG A 182 14.77 -9.88 -27.38
CA ARG A 182 14.02 -10.41 -26.23
C ARG A 182 12.95 -9.45 -25.70
N LYS A 183 12.80 -8.24 -26.26
CA LYS A 183 11.84 -7.22 -25.80
C LYS A 183 10.42 -7.76 -25.59
N LYS A 184 9.93 -8.63 -26.50
CA LYS A 184 8.60 -9.26 -26.38
C LYS A 184 8.44 -10.14 -25.14
N LYS A 185 9.55 -10.67 -24.60
CA LYS A 185 9.63 -11.53 -23.42
C LYS A 185 10.02 -10.77 -22.13
N CYS A 186 10.30 -9.47 -22.20
CA CYS A 186 10.66 -8.64 -21.03
C CYS A 186 9.45 -8.03 -20.30
N ARG A 187 8.22 -8.30 -20.76
CA ARG A 187 6.97 -7.73 -20.24
C ARG A 187 6.39 -8.50 -19.06
#